data_AF-A0A2N2B661-F1
#
_entry.id   AF-A0A2N2B661-F1
#
_cell.length_a   1.000
_cell.length_b   1.000
_cell.length_c   1.000
_cell.angle_alpha   90.00
_cell.angle_beta   90.00
_cell.angle_gamma   90.00
#
_symmetry.space_group_name_H-M   'P 1'
#
loop_
_entity.id
_entity.type
_entity.pdbx_description
1 polymer ?
#
loop_
_entity_poly.entity_id
_entity_poly.type
_entity_poly.pdbx_seq_one_letter_code
_entity_poly.pdbx_strand_id
1 'polypeptide(L)'
;MIALLFTSCRTDEGSIKELIVEKDRANNQQESSESEEFLYINPEGTNITDRINCPEGFVRIDVSSDSFGYFLRNLELKPDGAEVMLYDGSKKANQNVHVAVLTIEVGDRDLQQCADATMRLWAEYLRSEGRDEEIHFNFTNGFRVDYSKWMEGY
;
A
#
# COMPACT_ATOMS: atom_id res chain seq x y z
N MET A 1 -8.41 -4.04 47.61
CA MET A 1 -9.37 -4.79 46.77
C MET A 1 -10.62 -3.91 46.68
N ILE A 2 -10.70 -3.08 45.63
CA ILE A 2 -11.79 -2.11 45.45
C ILE A 2 -12.73 -2.73 44.42
N ALA A 3 -13.93 -3.11 44.86
CA ALA A 3 -15.03 -3.52 44.02
C ALA A 3 -15.84 -2.26 43.63
N LEU A 4 -15.94 -1.99 42.33
CA LEU A 4 -16.79 -0.95 41.77
C LEU A 4 -18.00 -1.62 41.13
N LEU A 5 -19.18 -1.39 41.72
CA LEU A 5 -20.49 -1.78 41.18
C LEU A 5 -21.10 -0.58 40.46
N PHE A 6 -21.39 -0.71 39.17
CA PHE A 6 -22.17 0.27 38.42
C PHE A 6 -23.64 -0.17 38.38
N THR A 7 -24.50 0.56 39.08
CA THR A 7 -25.96 0.45 38.96
C THR A 7 -26.44 1.32 37.80
N SER A 8 -27.17 0.71 36.85
CA SER A 8 -27.80 1.36 35.71
C SER A 8 -29.02 2.20 36.13
N CYS A 9 -29.14 3.44 35.63
CA CYS A 9 -30.34 4.27 35.77
C CYS A 9 -31.33 3.95 34.63
N ARG A 10 -32.57 3.64 35.01
CA ARG A 10 -33.73 3.45 34.12
C ARG A 10 -34.46 4.78 33.94
N THR A 11 -34.65 5.24 32.71
CA THR A 11 -35.41 6.47 32.38
C THR A 11 -36.81 6.12 31.89
N ASP A 12 -37.83 6.75 32.50
CA ASP A 12 -39.25 6.66 32.14
C ASP A 12 -39.57 7.35 30.81
N GLU A 13 -40.34 6.68 29.93
CA GLU A 13 -40.71 7.12 28.57
C GLU A 13 -41.96 8.04 28.51
N GLY A 14 -42.27 8.78 29.56
CA GLY A 14 -43.56 9.46 29.69
C GLY A 14 -43.71 10.84 29.04
N SER A 15 -42.61 11.58 28.80
CA SER A 15 -42.71 13.05 28.55
C SER A 15 -42.03 13.57 27.27
N ILE A 16 -41.44 12.70 26.45
CA ILE A 16 -40.63 13.12 25.28
C ILE A 16 -41.47 13.30 24.00
N LYS A 17 -42.69 12.74 23.94
CA LYS A 17 -43.48 12.73 22.69
C LYS A 17 -44.02 14.10 22.26
N GLU A 18 -44.27 15.04 23.17
CA GLU A 18 -44.81 16.37 22.81
C GLU A 18 -43.74 17.35 22.30
N LEU A 19 -42.48 17.17 22.68
CA LEU A 19 -41.37 18.02 22.21
C LEU A 19 -40.86 17.63 20.81
N ILE A 20 -41.19 16.43 20.32
CA ILE A 20 -40.76 15.94 19.00
C ILE A 20 -41.66 16.52 17.89
N VAL A 21 -42.96 16.67 18.12
CA VAL A 21 -43.93 17.05 17.07
C VAL A 21 -43.76 18.49 16.56
N GLU A 22 -43.32 19.44 17.39
CA GLU A 22 -43.08 20.82 16.93
C GLU A 22 -41.71 20.99 16.24
N LYS A 23 -40.72 20.18 16.59
CA LYS A 23 -39.38 20.27 16.01
C LYS A 23 -39.32 19.76 14.57
N ASP A 24 -40.23 18.85 14.21
CA ASP A 24 -40.35 18.26 12.86
C ASP A 24 -40.91 19.21 11.79
N ARG A 25 -41.48 20.37 12.17
CA ARG A 25 -42.03 21.34 11.21
C ARG A 25 -41.07 22.45 10.78
N ALA A 26 -39.91 22.61 11.43
CA ALA A 26 -39.05 23.78 11.23
C ALA A 26 -37.65 23.48 10.68
N ASN A 27 -37.25 22.22 10.47
CA ASN A 27 -35.91 21.92 9.95
C ASN A 27 -35.92 20.71 9.00
N ASN A 28 -36.53 20.90 7.83
CA ASN A 28 -36.34 20.01 6.68
C ASN A 28 -35.49 20.71 5.63
N GLN A 29 -34.23 20.96 5.97
CA GLN A 29 -33.09 21.05 5.06
C GLN A 29 -31.86 20.60 5.84
N GLN A 30 -31.75 19.28 6.00
CA GLN A 30 -30.48 18.65 6.35
C GLN A 30 -30.02 17.97 5.06
N GLU A 31 -29.22 18.68 4.28
CA GLU A 31 -28.36 18.07 3.26
C GLU A 31 -27.51 17.03 4.00
N SER A 32 -27.90 15.77 3.85
CA SER A 32 -27.06 14.64 4.18
C SER A 32 -25.89 14.68 3.20
N SER A 33 -24.78 15.29 3.60
CA SER A 33 -23.49 14.97 2.99
C SER A 33 -23.17 13.53 3.38
N GLU A 34 -23.66 12.58 2.59
CA GLU A 34 -23.03 11.26 2.51
C GLU A 34 -21.58 11.54 2.12
N SER A 35 -20.67 11.45 3.08
CA SER A 35 -19.24 11.41 2.78
C SER A 35 -19.03 10.17 1.94
N GLU A 36 -18.87 10.32 0.63
CA GLU A 36 -18.44 9.23 -0.23
C GLU A 36 -17.18 8.61 0.40
N GLU A 37 -17.24 7.32 0.71
CA GLU A 37 -16.12 6.63 1.32
C GLU A 37 -14.92 6.73 0.37
N PHE A 38 -13.86 7.42 0.81
CA PHE A 38 -12.71 7.65 -0.05
C PHE A 38 -12.08 6.32 -0.46
N LEU A 39 -12.16 5.99 -1.75
CA LEU A 39 -11.63 4.74 -2.28
C LEU A 39 -10.11 4.86 -2.49
N TYR A 40 -9.33 4.33 -1.55
CA TYR A 40 -7.86 4.33 -1.64
C TYR A 40 -7.32 3.42 -2.75
N ILE A 41 -8.05 2.37 -3.10
CA ILE A 41 -7.60 1.34 -4.04
C ILE A 41 -8.51 1.33 -5.25
N ASN A 42 -7.93 1.55 -6.43
CA ASN A 42 -8.62 1.43 -7.71
C ASN A 42 -8.34 0.03 -8.29
N PRO A 43 -9.31 -0.91 -8.28
CA PRO A 43 -9.07 -2.29 -8.69
C PRO A 43 -8.62 -2.45 -10.15
N GLU A 44 -9.01 -1.51 -11.02
CA GLU A 44 -8.65 -1.51 -12.45
C GLU A 44 -7.23 -0.97 -12.72
N GLY A 45 -6.57 -0.40 -11.72
CA GLY A 45 -5.20 0.12 -11.85
C GLY A 45 -4.21 -1.01 -12.13
N THR A 46 -3.42 -0.88 -13.20
CA THR A 46 -2.45 -1.90 -13.64
C THR A 46 -1.01 -1.62 -13.20
N ASN A 47 -0.76 -0.45 -12.61
CA ASN A 47 0.51 -0.04 -12.01
C ASN A 47 0.30 0.60 -10.63
N ILE A 48 1.38 0.88 -9.91
CA ILE A 48 1.31 1.43 -8.54
C ILE A 48 0.58 2.78 -8.48
N THR A 49 0.82 3.65 -9.47
CA THR A 49 0.21 5.00 -9.49
C THR A 49 -1.29 4.92 -9.65
N ASP A 50 -1.75 4.07 -10.55
CA ASP A 50 -3.16 3.94 -10.89
C ASP A 50 -3.92 3.07 -9.89
N ARG A 51 -3.27 2.10 -9.24
CA ARG A 51 -3.88 1.22 -8.22
C ARG A 51 -4.07 1.94 -6.89
N ILE A 52 -3.14 2.80 -6.48
CA ILE A 52 -3.12 3.43 -5.16
C ILE A 52 -3.41 4.92 -5.30
N ASN A 53 -4.66 5.29 -5.01
CA ASN A 53 -5.13 6.67 -5.06
C ASN A 53 -4.49 7.52 -3.96
N CYS A 54 -4.27 8.80 -4.26
CA CYS A 54 -3.76 9.75 -3.28
C CYS A 54 -4.87 10.11 -2.29
N PRO A 55 -4.63 10.11 -0.97
CA PRO A 55 -5.65 10.50 0.01
C PRO A 55 -6.25 11.88 -0.26
N GLU A 56 -7.46 12.12 0.23
CA GLU A 56 -8.13 13.42 0.09
C GLU A 56 -7.26 14.58 0.63
N GLY A 57 -7.14 15.65 -0.15
CA GLY A 57 -6.32 16.82 0.18
C GLY A 57 -4.82 16.66 -0.10
N PHE A 58 -4.37 15.49 -0.59
CA PHE A 58 -2.98 15.27 -0.98
C PHE A 58 -2.83 15.20 -2.50
N VAL A 59 -1.62 15.56 -2.95
CA VAL A 59 -1.18 15.40 -4.34
C VAL A 59 0.10 14.60 -4.37
N ARG A 60 0.24 13.73 -5.36
CA ARG A 60 1.47 12.95 -5.56
C ARG A 60 2.54 13.89 -6.12
N ILE A 61 3.72 13.92 -5.51
CA ILE A 61 4.82 14.78 -5.99
C ILE A 61 5.23 14.39 -7.42
N ASP A 62 5.49 15.39 -8.26
CA ASP A 62 6.03 15.18 -9.59
C ASP A 62 7.45 14.61 -9.51
N VAL A 63 7.76 13.69 -10.43
CA VAL A 63 9.07 13.05 -10.56
C VAL A 63 9.45 13.00 -12.03
N SER A 64 10.73 13.14 -12.32
CA SER A 64 11.23 13.02 -13.70
C SER A 64 11.04 11.60 -14.23
N SER A 65 10.79 11.46 -15.54
CA SER A 65 10.55 10.16 -16.17
C SER A 65 11.75 9.22 -16.13
N ASP A 66 12.95 9.77 -16.04
CA ASP A 66 14.22 9.03 -15.89
C ASP A 66 14.56 8.70 -14.43
N SER A 67 13.68 9.03 -13.47
CA SER A 67 13.94 8.82 -12.05
C SER A 67 13.48 7.43 -11.57
N PHE A 68 14.13 6.93 -10.52
CA PHE A 68 13.71 5.70 -9.86
C PHE A 68 12.27 5.78 -9.31
N GLY A 69 11.84 6.97 -8.87
CA GLY A 69 10.47 7.18 -8.41
C GLY A 69 9.44 6.98 -9.52
N TYR A 70 9.75 7.41 -10.75
CA TYR A 70 8.92 7.15 -11.92
C TYR A 70 8.92 5.66 -12.28
N PHE A 71 10.09 5.01 -12.26
CA PHE A 71 10.22 3.57 -12.49
C PHE A 71 9.31 2.76 -11.57
N LEU A 72 9.42 2.95 -10.24
CA LEU A 72 8.60 2.22 -9.26
C LEU A 72 7.10 2.43 -9.48
N ARG A 73 6.70 3.67 -9.75
CA ARG A 73 5.31 4.09 -9.97
C ARG A 73 4.64 3.42 -11.16
N ASN A 74 5.43 3.01 -12.15
CA ASN A 74 4.98 2.40 -13.40
C ASN A 74 5.22 0.89 -13.48
N LEU A 75 5.66 0.25 -12.39
CA LEU A 75 5.79 -1.21 -12.33
C LEU A 75 4.42 -1.86 -12.53
N GLU A 76 4.38 -2.88 -13.39
CA GLU A 76 3.18 -3.66 -13.66
C GLU A 76 2.76 -4.47 -12.43
N LEU A 77 1.46 -4.47 -12.16
CA LEU A 77 0.84 -5.22 -11.08
C LEU A 77 0.01 -6.38 -11.64
N LYS A 78 -0.12 -7.42 -10.83
CA LYS A 78 -1.16 -8.43 -11.00
C LYS A 78 -2.55 -7.79 -10.75
N PRO A 79 -3.64 -8.43 -11.22
CA PRO A 79 -4.99 -7.99 -10.93
C PRO A 79 -5.22 -7.76 -9.44
N ASP A 80 -6.17 -6.88 -9.10
CA ASP A 80 -6.52 -6.63 -7.71
C ASP A 80 -7.00 -7.89 -6.99
N GLY A 81 -6.64 -8.01 -5.70
CA GLY A 81 -6.88 -9.22 -4.92
C GLY A 81 -5.98 -10.42 -5.26
N ALA A 82 -4.96 -10.26 -6.12
CA ALA A 82 -3.99 -11.31 -6.37
C ALA A 82 -3.27 -11.73 -5.08
N GLU A 83 -3.13 -13.04 -4.89
CA GLU A 83 -2.49 -13.62 -3.70
C GLU A 83 -0.97 -13.56 -3.80
N VAL A 84 -0.31 -13.32 -2.67
CA VAL A 84 1.16 -13.44 -2.58
C VAL A 84 1.53 -14.91 -2.38
N MET A 85 2.29 -15.43 -3.33
CA MET A 85 2.82 -16.78 -3.33
C MET A 85 4.27 -16.78 -2.81
N LEU A 86 4.66 -17.86 -2.14
CA LEU A 86 6.05 -18.16 -1.79
C LEU A 86 6.77 -18.80 -2.99
N TYR A 87 8.10 -18.88 -2.93
CA TYR A 87 8.93 -19.44 -4.00
C TYR A 87 8.60 -20.91 -4.33
N ASP A 88 8.02 -21.64 -3.37
CA ASP A 88 7.58 -23.03 -3.52
C ASP A 88 6.16 -23.16 -4.10
N GLY A 89 5.52 -22.04 -4.45
CA GLY A 89 4.16 -21.99 -4.99
C GLY A 89 3.06 -22.10 -3.94
N SER A 90 3.38 -22.19 -2.64
CA SER A 90 2.38 -22.11 -1.57
C SER A 90 1.97 -20.67 -1.29
N LYS A 91 0.81 -20.46 -0.66
CA LYS A 91 0.36 -19.10 -0.29
C LYS A 91 1.14 -18.61 0.92
N LYS A 92 1.56 -17.34 0.90
CA LYS A 92 2.08 -16.69 2.11
C LYS A 92 1.01 -16.69 3.20
N ALA A 93 1.36 -17.05 4.44
CA ALA A 93 0.38 -17.21 5.52
C ALA A 93 -0.46 -15.93 5.77
N ASN A 94 0.19 -14.76 5.72
CA ASN A 94 -0.47 -13.48 5.93
C ASN A 94 -0.77 -12.82 4.59
N GLN A 95 -2.02 -12.95 4.12
CA GLN A 95 -2.48 -12.29 2.88
C GLN A 95 -2.96 -10.85 3.11
N ASN A 96 -3.30 -10.47 4.34
CA ASN A 96 -3.90 -9.16 4.63
C ASN A 96 -2.87 -8.05 4.93
N VAL A 97 -1.61 -8.23 4.53
CA VAL A 97 -0.50 -7.28 4.80
C VAL A 97 0.08 -6.68 3.52
N HIS A 98 -0.53 -6.97 2.39
CA HIS A 98 -0.20 -6.40 1.09
C HIS A 98 -1.46 -5.89 0.43
N VAL A 99 -1.30 -4.96 -0.51
CA VAL A 99 -2.42 -4.33 -1.23
C VAL A 99 -2.34 -4.55 -2.73
N ALA A 100 -1.15 -4.84 -3.25
CA ALA A 100 -0.93 -5.16 -4.64
C ALA A 100 0.30 -6.07 -4.76
N VAL A 101 0.36 -6.83 -5.85
CA VAL A 101 1.43 -7.78 -6.13
C VAL A 101 2.06 -7.41 -7.47
N LEU A 102 3.38 -7.23 -7.51
CA LEU A 102 4.10 -6.92 -8.73
C LEU A 102 4.12 -8.13 -9.69
N THR A 103 4.06 -7.86 -10.99
CA THR A 103 4.23 -8.88 -12.03
C THR A 103 5.72 -9.08 -12.31
N ILE A 104 6.42 -9.62 -11.32
CA ILE A 104 7.87 -9.81 -11.39
C ILE A 104 8.21 -11.28 -11.12
N GLU A 105 9.04 -11.87 -11.98
CA GLU A 105 9.58 -13.22 -11.81
C GLU A 105 10.51 -13.28 -10.60
N VAL A 106 10.26 -14.18 -9.65
CA VAL A 106 11.11 -14.39 -8.46
C VAL A 106 11.93 -15.69 -8.53
N GLY A 107 11.68 -16.52 -9.54
CA GLY A 107 12.28 -17.86 -9.68
C GLY A 107 11.65 -18.89 -8.73
N ASP A 108 12.25 -20.07 -8.68
CA ASP A 108 11.81 -21.24 -7.91
C ASP A 108 12.69 -21.51 -6.66
N ARG A 109 13.57 -20.56 -6.33
CA ARG A 109 14.52 -20.65 -5.21
C ARG A 109 14.32 -19.50 -4.24
N ASP A 110 14.58 -19.79 -2.96
CA ASP A 110 14.50 -18.83 -1.88
C ASP A 110 15.71 -17.89 -1.84
N LEU A 111 15.80 -16.98 -2.81
CA LEU A 111 16.96 -16.11 -3.01
C LEU A 111 16.73 -14.65 -2.66
N GLN A 112 15.47 -14.23 -2.45
CA GLN A 112 15.13 -12.84 -2.14
C GLN A 112 14.70 -12.71 -0.70
N GLN A 113 15.61 -12.25 0.16
CA GLN A 113 15.38 -12.00 1.58
C GLN A 113 15.36 -10.49 1.85
N CYS A 114 14.39 -10.02 2.62
CA CYS A 114 14.34 -8.65 3.17
C CYS A 114 14.70 -7.54 2.16
N ALA A 115 15.95 -7.10 2.14
CA ALA A 115 16.46 -5.99 1.32
C ALA A 115 16.67 -6.33 -0.16
N ASP A 116 16.77 -7.62 -0.49
CA ASP A 116 17.12 -8.09 -1.84
C ASP A 116 16.12 -7.62 -2.90
N ALA A 117 14.83 -7.54 -2.54
CA ALA A 117 13.79 -7.04 -3.44
C ALA A 117 14.05 -5.57 -3.82
N THR A 118 14.39 -4.72 -2.86
CA THR A 118 14.68 -3.30 -3.14
C THR A 118 15.98 -3.15 -3.92
N MET A 119 17.02 -3.91 -3.56
CA MET A 119 18.29 -3.94 -4.29
C MET A 119 18.08 -4.33 -5.76
N ARG A 120 17.27 -5.38 -5.99
CA ARG A 120 16.90 -5.82 -7.33
C ARG A 120 16.16 -4.73 -8.10
N LEU A 121 15.13 -4.11 -7.53
CA LEU A 121 14.38 -3.06 -8.22
C LEU A 121 15.27 -1.88 -8.61
N TRP A 122 16.23 -1.52 -7.76
CA TRP A 122 17.22 -0.50 -8.07
C TRP A 122 18.13 -0.91 -9.24
N ALA A 123 18.63 -2.14 -9.24
CA ALA A 123 19.46 -2.67 -10.33
C ALA A 123 18.68 -2.76 -11.65
N GLU A 124 17.42 -3.20 -11.62
CA GLU A 124 16.56 -3.26 -12.82
C GLU A 124 16.27 -1.87 -13.39
N TYR A 125 16.06 -0.86 -12.54
CA TYR A 125 15.94 0.53 -12.97
C TYR A 125 17.21 1.03 -13.68
N LEU A 126 18.38 0.87 -13.06
CA LEU A 126 19.63 1.30 -13.69
C LEU A 126 19.85 0.59 -15.01
N ARG A 127 19.54 -0.70 -15.07
CA ARG A 127 19.65 -1.51 -16.28
C ARG A 127 18.65 -1.12 -17.37
N SER A 128 17.41 -0.76 -17.03
CA SER A 128 16.44 -0.26 -18.01
C SER A 128 16.89 1.07 -18.64
N GLU A 129 17.67 1.85 -17.91
CA GLU A 129 18.30 3.10 -18.38
C GLU A 129 19.67 2.88 -19.06
N GLY A 130 20.14 1.63 -19.20
CA GLY A 130 21.44 1.31 -19.80
C GLY A 130 22.65 1.68 -18.93
N ARG A 131 22.44 1.88 -17.61
CA ARG A 131 23.44 2.32 -16.63
C ARG A 131 24.01 1.15 -15.82
N ASP A 132 24.33 0.05 -16.49
CA ASP A 132 24.82 -1.18 -15.85
C ASP A 132 26.12 -0.96 -15.04
N GLU A 133 26.97 -0.01 -15.45
CA GLU A 133 28.21 0.35 -14.74
C GLU A 133 27.96 1.00 -13.38
N GLU A 134 26.77 1.54 -13.15
CA GLU A 134 26.38 2.17 -11.88
C GLU A 134 25.80 1.16 -10.89
N ILE A 135 25.54 -0.08 -11.32
CA ILE A 135 25.01 -1.11 -10.45
C ILE A 135 26.13 -1.57 -9.52
N HIS A 136 26.02 -1.18 -8.25
CA HIS A 136 26.90 -1.64 -7.19
C HIS A 136 26.15 -1.66 -5.86
N PHE A 137 26.64 -2.49 -4.94
CA PHE A 137 26.15 -2.52 -3.57
C PHE A 137 27.32 -2.57 -2.59
N ASN A 138 27.04 -2.23 -1.33
CA ASN A 138 28.03 -2.34 -0.27
C ASN A 138 27.61 -3.46 0.66
N PHE A 139 28.54 -4.36 0.98
CA PHE A 139 28.36 -5.29 2.08
C PHE A 139 28.28 -4.56 3.42
N THR A 140 27.83 -5.27 4.46
CA THR A 140 27.64 -4.70 5.80
C THR A 140 28.94 -4.17 6.43
N ASN A 141 30.11 -4.60 5.95
CA ASN A 141 31.42 -4.08 6.33
C ASN A 141 31.88 -2.88 5.49
N GLY A 142 31.03 -2.36 4.59
CA GLY A 142 31.32 -1.26 3.68
C GLY A 142 32.09 -1.67 2.41
N PHE A 143 32.38 -2.96 2.22
CA PHE A 143 33.05 -3.42 1.00
C PHE A 143 32.14 -3.25 -0.20
N ARG A 144 32.59 -2.46 -1.18
CA ARG A 144 31.86 -2.20 -2.43
C ARG A 144 32.01 -3.38 -3.39
N VAL A 145 30.88 -3.83 -3.92
CA VAL A 145 30.78 -4.89 -4.92
C VAL A 145 30.15 -4.31 -6.17
N ASP A 146 30.92 -4.28 -7.25
CA ASP A 146 30.48 -3.79 -8.56
C ASP A 146 29.86 -4.93 -9.36
N TYR A 147 28.70 -4.69 -10.00
CA TYR A 147 28.07 -5.66 -10.87
C TYR A 147 28.94 -6.02 -12.09
N SER A 148 29.67 -5.04 -12.63
CA SER A 148 30.62 -5.24 -13.73
C SER A 148 31.67 -6.30 -13.43
N LYS A 149 32.28 -6.27 -12.24
CA LYS A 149 33.24 -7.29 -11.79
C LYS A 149 32.60 -8.65 -11.60
N TRP A 150 31.40 -8.70 -11.05
CA TRP A 150 30.67 -9.96 -10.91
C TRP A 150 30.41 -10.62 -12.28
N MET A 151 30.07 -9.84 -13.31
CA MET A 151 29.89 -10.35 -14.67
C MET A 151 31.18 -10.93 -15.28
N GLU A 152 32.35 -10.46 -14.85
CA GLU A 152 33.65 -10.98 -15.25
C GLU A 152 34.07 -12.26 -14.47
N GLY A 153 33.30 -12.66 -13.45
CA GLY A 153 33.52 -13.89 -12.68
C GLY A 153 34.42 -13.74 -11.45
N TYR A 154 34.53 -12.53 -10.88
CA TYR A 154 35.26 -12.25 -9.64
C TYR A 154 34.55 -12.73 -8.38
#